data_AF-A0A3M1U014-F1
#
_entry.id   AF-A0A3M1U014-F1
#
_cell.length_a   1.000
_cell.length_b   1.000
_cell.length_c   1.000
_cell.angle_alpha   90.00
_cell.angle_beta   90.00
_cell.angle_gamma   90.00
#
_symmetry.space_group_name_H-M   'P 1'
#
loop_
_entity.id
_entity.type
_entity.pdbx_description
1 polymer ?
#
loop_
_entity_poly.entity_id
_entity_poly.type
_entity_poly.pdbx_seq_one_letter_code
_entity_poly.pdbx_strand_id
1 'polypeptide(L)'
;MEGLTGALSVMPVEDLLEYLTRRCLHGTVLCERGTAQKSVVLRGGQVTGAASNDPREYLGQFLINYGHINEEQLSQAFETQQETRIMLGRILVMIGLVDEAVIQQVLAIKIRETLLSVLEWDSGTFHFDPTRGDLEEGVVEVAVTLDEVLAEAEFRRTAWEAIRQVFPTGEAALEVDAS
;
A
#
# COMPACT_ATOMS: atom_id res chain seq x y z
N MET A 1 5.15 -16.43 21.85
CA MET A 1 5.60 -15.69 20.65
C MET A 1 5.57 -16.68 19.51
N GLU A 2 4.44 -16.78 18.82
CA GLU A 2 4.34 -17.58 17.59
C GLU A 2 4.21 -16.58 16.45
N GLY A 3 5.32 -16.28 15.79
CA GLY A 3 5.43 -15.33 14.69
C GLY A 3 6.73 -15.59 13.93
N LEU A 4 6.82 -15.14 12.69
CA LEU A 4 8.01 -15.32 11.85
C LEU A 4 8.76 -14.00 11.74
N THR A 5 10.04 -13.98 12.10
CA THR A 5 10.89 -12.78 12.00
C THR A 5 12.14 -13.12 11.21
N GLY A 6 12.61 -12.18 10.38
CA GLY A 6 13.81 -12.38 9.59
C GLY A 6 14.30 -11.12 8.91
N ALA A 7 15.36 -11.27 8.11
CA ALA A 7 15.91 -10.21 7.27
C ALA A 7 15.41 -10.35 5.83
N LEU A 8 15.08 -9.23 5.19
CA LEU A 8 14.63 -9.18 3.80
C LEU A 8 15.72 -9.61 2.81
N SER A 9 16.99 -9.49 3.20
CA SER A 9 18.12 -10.00 2.41
C SER A 9 18.25 -11.52 2.41
N VAL A 10 17.59 -12.22 3.34
CA VAL A 10 17.60 -13.69 3.47
C VAL A 10 16.32 -14.29 2.92
N MET A 11 15.19 -13.66 3.22
CA MET A 11 13.88 -14.02 2.68
C MET A 11 13.26 -12.73 2.11
N PRO A 12 13.37 -12.51 0.79
CA PRO A 12 12.72 -11.40 0.12
C PRO A 12 11.24 -11.32 0.46
N VAL A 13 10.69 -10.10 0.47
CA VAL A 13 9.27 -9.90 0.85
C VAL A 13 8.32 -10.64 -0.10
N GLU A 14 8.70 -10.79 -1.37
CA GLU A 14 7.98 -11.59 -2.36
C GLU A 14 7.81 -13.04 -1.87
N ASP A 15 8.92 -13.74 -1.61
CA ASP A 15 8.94 -15.12 -1.10
C ASP A 15 8.14 -15.27 0.20
N LEU A 16 8.25 -14.28 1.11
CA LEU A 16 7.50 -14.25 2.36
C LEU A 16 6.00 -14.16 2.10
N LEU A 17 5.54 -13.20 1.30
CA LEU A 17 4.12 -13.00 1.03
C LEU A 17 3.55 -14.18 0.24
N GLU A 18 4.28 -14.74 -0.73
CA GLU A 18 3.88 -15.96 -1.42
C GLU A 18 3.70 -17.14 -0.45
N TYR A 19 4.67 -17.34 0.45
CA TYR A 19 4.61 -18.42 1.43
C TYR A 19 3.37 -18.28 2.33
N LEU A 20 3.14 -17.09 2.87
CA LEU A 20 2.03 -16.82 3.78
C LEU A 20 0.67 -16.94 3.08
N THR A 21 0.53 -16.38 1.87
CA THR A 21 -0.71 -16.44 1.08
C THR A 21 -1.03 -17.85 0.61
N ARG A 22 -0.05 -18.61 0.10
CA ARG A 22 -0.21 -20.01 -0.33
C ARG A 22 -0.61 -20.95 0.81
N ARG A 23 -0.19 -20.64 2.03
CA ARG A 23 -0.58 -21.36 3.26
C ARG A 23 -1.89 -20.85 3.87
N CYS A 24 -2.52 -19.84 3.25
CA CYS A 24 -3.71 -19.15 3.75
C CYS A 24 -3.54 -18.66 5.19
N LEU A 25 -2.33 -18.24 5.58
CA LEU A 25 -2.10 -17.70 6.91
C LEU A 25 -2.71 -16.31 7.02
N HIS A 26 -3.36 -16.07 8.16
CA HIS A 26 -3.89 -14.76 8.55
C HIS A 26 -2.90 -14.12 9.50
N GLY A 27 -2.60 -12.86 9.26
CA GLY A 27 -1.79 -12.04 10.15
C GLY A 27 -1.45 -10.69 9.54
N THR A 28 -0.58 -9.96 10.22
CA THR A 28 0.05 -8.77 9.68
C THR A 28 1.55 -9.01 9.55
N VAL A 29 2.08 -8.77 8.35
CA VAL A 29 3.53 -8.65 8.12
C VAL A 29 3.91 -7.19 8.30
N LEU A 30 4.89 -6.93 9.15
CA LEU A 30 5.55 -5.64 9.29
C LEU A 30 6.93 -5.72 8.65
N CYS A 31 7.25 -4.78 7.77
CA CYS A 31 8.56 -4.62 7.13
C CYS A 31 9.19 -3.29 7.54
N GLU A 32 10.47 -3.30 7.87
CA GLU A 32 11.22 -2.14 8.34
C GLU A 32 12.56 -2.01 7.60
N ARG A 33 12.87 -0.80 7.11
CA ARG A 33 14.15 -0.48 6.47
C ARG A 33 14.58 0.93 6.85
N GLY A 34 15.51 1.03 7.79
CA GLY A 34 15.90 2.32 8.37
C GLY A 34 14.73 2.94 9.13
N THR A 35 14.28 4.13 8.73
CA THR A 35 13.08 4.78 9.28
C THR A 35 11.80 4.42 8.53
N ALA A 36 11.89 3.76 7.37
CA ALA A 36 10.73 3.38 6.59
C ALA A 36 10.08 2.14 7.20
N GLN A 37 8.76 2.17 7.35
CA GLN A 37 7.97 1.10 7.91
C GLN A 37 6.74 0.86 7.03
N LYS A 38 6.48 -0.40 6.69
CA LYS A 38 5.30 -0.82 5.95
C LYS A 38 4.67 -2.02 6.61
N SER A 39 3.35 -2.14 6.52
CA SER A 39 2.63 -3.34 6.96
C SER A 39 1.71 -3.86 5.87
N VAL A 40 1.51 -5.18 5.86
CA VAL A 40 0.65 -5.90 4.92
C VAL A 40 -0.24 -6.84 5.73
N VAL A 41 -1.55 -6.73 5.54
CA VAL A 41 -2.55 -7.56 6.23
C VAL A 41 -2.98 -8.67 5.29
N LEU A 42 -2.89 -9.92 5.77
CA LEU A 42 -3.21 -11.12 5.02
C LEU A 42 -4.44 -11.80 5.62
N ARG A 43 -5.39 -12.20 4.79
CA ARG A 43 -6.58 -12.96 5.21
C ARG A 43 -7.03 -13.88 4.09
N GLY A 44 -7.25 -15.16 4.39
CA GLY A 44 -7.79 -16.12 3.42
C GLY A 44 -6.96 -16.27 2.14
N GLY A 45 -5.64 -16.06 2.22
CA GLY A 45 -4.75 -16.10 1.04
C GLY A 45 -4.72 -14.82 0.21
N GLN A 46 -5.41 -13.75 0.62
CA GLN A 46 -5.42 -12.46 -0.06
C GLN A 46 -4.78 -11.37 0.80
N VAL A 47 -4.35 -10.28 0.14
CA VAL A 47 -3.93 -9.06 0.83
C VAL A 47 -5.15 -8.17 1.01
N THR A 48 -5.53 -7.89 2.26
CA THR A 48 -6.74 -7.09 2.57
C THR A 48 -6.42 -5.69 3.10
N GLY A 49 -5.15 -5.37 3.29
CA GLY A 49 -4.73 -4.07 3.79
C GLY A 49 -3.24 -3.88 3.66
N ALA A 50 -2.83 -2.62 3.53
CA ALA A 50 -1.44 -2.24 3.64
C ALA A 50 -1.31 -0.82 4.19
N ALA A 51 -0.28 -0.58 4.99
CA ALA A 51 0.04 0.73 5.52
C ALA A 51 1.53 1.04 5.34
N SER A 52 1.84 2.33 5.35
CA SER A 52 3.20 2.86 5.29
C SER A 52 3.27 4.02 6.28
N ASN A 53 4.46 4.35 6.76
CA ASN A 53 4.70 5.58 7.51
C ASN A 53 5.14 6.75 6.60
N ASP A 54 5.18 6.54 5.27
CA ASP A 54 5.35 7.62 4.30
C ASP A 54 4.01 8.33 4.06
N PRO A 55 3.89 9.63 4.35
CA PRO A 55 2.65 10.39 4.13
C PRO A 55 2.14 10.35 2.68
N ARG A 56 3.04 10.14 1.70
CA ARG A 56 2.68 10.04 0.28
C ARG A 56 1.84 8.80 -0.02
N GLU A 57 1.90 7.79 0.85
CA GLU A 57 1.18 6.54 0.73
C GLU A 57 -0.12 6.51 1.57
N TYR A 58 -0.51 7.62 2.19
CA TYR A 58 -1.72 7.69 3.00
C TYR A 58 -2.98 7.76 2.13
N LEU A 59 -4.09 7.21 2.60
CA LEU A 59 -5.37 7.22 1.87
C LEU A 59 -5.78 8.63 1.43
N GLY A 60 -5.64 9.62 2.32
CA GLY A 60 -5.95 11.02 2.00
C GLY A 60 -5.13 11.55 0.82
N GLN A 61 -3.84 11.21 0.74
CA GLN A 61 -3.00 11.64 -0.37
C GLN A 61 -3.44 11.01 -1.69
N PHE A 62 -3.79 9.71 -1.69
CA PHE A 62 -4.37 9.08 -2.87
C PHE A 62 -5.68 9.78 -3.28
N LEU A 63 -6.59 10.05 -2.35
CA LEU A 63 -7.85 10.73 -2.68
C LEU A 63 -7.64 12.12 -3.30
N ILE A 64 -6.64 12.88 -2.83
CA ILE A 64 -6.25 14.16 -3.44
C ILE A 64 -5.67 13.96 -4.84
N ASN A 65 -4.72 13.03 -5.00
CA ASN A 65 -4.05 12.79 -6.28
C ASN A 65 -5.02 12.35 -7.38
N TYR A 66 -6.08 11.62 -7.03
CA TYR A 66 -7.14 11.20 -7.95
C TYR A 66 -8.28 12.23 -8.08
N GLY A 67 -8.18 13.38 -7.41
CA GLY A 67 -9.13 14.49 -7.52
C GLY A 67 -10.47 14.28 -6.82
N HIS A 68 -10.57 13.32 -5.90
CA HIS A 68 -11.79 13.04 -5.15
C HIS A 68 -12.05 14.05 -4.03
N ILE A 69 -10.99 14.56 -3.42
CA ILE A 69 -11.04 15.62 -2.41
C ILE A 69 -9.90 16.61 -2.62
N ASN A 70 -10.00 17.79 -2.02
CA ASN A 70 -8.90 18.75 -1.92
C ASN A 70 -8.25 18.74 -0.52
N GLU A 71 -7.20 19.54 -0.34
CA GLU A 71 -6.46 19.63 0.93
C GLU A 71 -7.32 20.14 2.09
N GLU A 72 -8.20 21.11 1.85
CA GLU A 72 -9.09 21.69 2.87
C GLU A 72 -10.09 20.65 3.39
N GLN A 73 -10.71 19.91 2.48
CA GLN A 73 -11.62 18.81 2.77
C GLN A 73 -10.93 17.69 3.54
N LEU A 74 -9.70 17.33 3.16
CA LEU A 74 -8.91 16.34 3.89
C LEU A 74 -8.61 16.82 5.31
N SER A 75 -8.25 18.10 5.49
CA SER A 75 -7.96 18.68 6.82
C SER A 75 -9.17 18.59 7.74
N GLN A 76 -10.36 18.98 7.27
CA GLN A 76 -11.61 18.92 8.04
C GLN A 76 -11.97 17.49 8.45
N ALA A 77 -11.84 16.53 7.53
CA ALA A 77 -12.08 15.12 7.81
C ALA A 77 -11.06 14.56 8.81
N PHE A 78 -9.79 15.00 8.73
CA PHE A 78 -8.73 14.59 9.64
C PHE A 78 -8.91 15.15 11.06
N GLU A 79 -9.36 16.40 11.22
CA GLU A 79 -9.74 16.95 12.52
C GLU A 79 -10.84 16.11 13.18
N THR A 80 -11.88 15.79 12.42
CA THR A 80 -12.97 14.90 12.87
C THR A 80 -12.45 13.52 13.28
N GLN A 81 -11.49 12.96 12.54
CA GLN A 81 -10.84 11.69 12.88
C GLN A 81 -10.10 11.76 14.21
N GLN A 82 -9.38 12.85 14.48
CA GLN A 82 -8.63 13.01 15.74
C GLN A 82 -9.56 13.07 16.96
N GLU A 83 -10.73 13.72 16.81
CA GLU A 83 -11.72 13.84 17.88
C GLU A 83 -12.50 12.54 18.12
N THR A 84 -12.93 11.88 17.04
CA THR A 84 -13.87 10.75 17.12
C THR A 84 -13.19 9.37 17.11
N ARG A 85 -11.93 9.30 16.67
CA ARG A 85 -11.20 8.05 16.36
C ARG A 85 -11.82 7.20 15.26
N ILE A 86 -12.82 7.71 14.54
CA ILE A 86 -13.42 7.03 13.38
C ILE A 86 -12.41 7.05 12.21
N MET A 87 -12.37 5.98 11.41
CA MET A 87 -11.51 5.91 10.24
C MET A 87 -11.82 7.02 9.22
N LEU A 88 -10.77 7.62 8.66
CA LEU A 88 -10.87 8.71 7.67
C LEU A 88 -11.82 8.38 6.51
N GLY A 89 -11.69 7.20 5.89
CA GLY A 89 -12.55 6.80 4.78
C GLY A 89 -14.05 6.77 5.16
N ARG A 90 -14.36 6.32 6.37
CA ARG A 90 -15.74 6.32 6.89
C ARG A 90 -16.24 7.73 7.16
N ILE A 91 -15.40 8.61 7.72
CA ILE A 91 -15.76 10.02 7.93
C ILE A 91 -16.12 10.66 6.59
N LEU A 92 -15.28 10.50 5.57
CA LEU A 92 -15.50 11.06 4.24
C LEU A 92 -16.81 10.60 3.60
N VAL A 93 -17.20 9.33 3.79
CA VAL A 93 -18.50 8.80 3.37
C VAL A 93 -19.64 9.40 4.19
N MET A 94 -19.51 9.47 5.51
CA MET A 94 -20.54 10.01 6.40
C MET A 94 -20.87 11.48 6.12
N ILE A 95 -19.87 12.29 5.76
CA ILE A 95 -20.07 13.71 5.41
C ILE A 95 -20.40 13.93 3.92
N GLY A 96 -20.51 12.87 3.13
CA GLY A 96 -20.93 12.92 1.73
C GLY A 96 -19.89 13.49 0.77
N LEU A 97 -18.61 13.52 1.14
CA LEU A 97 -17.54 13.98 0.26
C LEU A 97 -17.11 12.92 -0.75
N VAL A 98 -17.19 11.64 -0.38
CA VAL A 98 -16.74 10.52 -1.21
C VAL A 98 -17.68 9.33 -1.01
N ASP A 99 -18.04 8.65 -2.09
CA ASP A 99 -18.85 7.42 -1.99
C ASP A 99 -18.02 6.22 -1.50
N GLU A 100 -18.67 5.26 -0.85
CA GLU A 100 -18.00 4.05 -0.35
C GLU A 100 -17.27 3.28 -1.47
N ALA A 101 -17.87 3.21 -2.66
CA ALA A 101 -17.26 2.57 -3.83
C ALA A 101 -15.94 3.25 -4.25
N VAL A 102 -15.83 4.57 -4.10
CA VAL A 102 -14.59 5.30 -4.38
C VAL A 102 -13.55 4.99 -3.30
N ILE A 103 -13.95 4.93 -2.02
CA ILE A 103 -13.05 4.51 -0.95
C ILE A 103 -12.51 3.09 -1.20
N GLN A 104 -13.36 2.15 -1.61
CA GLN A 104 -12.96 0.78 -1.97
C GLN A 104 -11.91 0.78 -3.09
N GLN A 105 -12.17 1.51 -4.18
CA GLN A 105 -11.25 1.59 -5.32
C GLN A 105 -9.90 2.20 -4.92
N VAL A 106 -9.92 3.31 -4.18
CA VAL A 106 -8.70 4.01 -3.78
C VAL A 106 -7.90 3.20 -2.75
N LEU A 107 -8.57 2.48 -1.84
CA LEU A 107 -7.91 1.53 -0.94
C LEU A 107 -7.23 0.40 -1.72
N ALA A 108 -7.88 -0.17 -2.75
CA ALA A 108 -7.26 -1.20 -3.59
C ALA A 108 -5.99 -0.68 -4.29
N ILE A 109 -6.06 0.54 -4.84
CA ILE A 109 -4.89 1.21 -5.44
C ILE A 109 -3.79 1.39 -4.41
N LYS A 110 -4.12 1.93 -3.23
CA LYS A 110 -3.17 2.16 -2.15
C LYS A 110 -2.49 0.85 -1.71
N ILE A 111 -3.26 -0.23 -1.51
CA ILE A 111 -2.72 -1.53 -1.11
C ILE A 111 -1.69 -2.01 -2.13
N ARG A 112 -2.07 -1.99 -3.41
CA ARG A 112 -1.21 -2.38 -4.52
C ARG A 112 0.07 -1.54 -4.60
N GLU A 113 -0.02 -0.22 -4.54
CA GLU A 113 1.18 0.65 -4.59
C GLU A 113 2.10 0.44 -3.37
N THR A 114 1.55 0.23 -2.17
CA THR A 114 2.35 -0.07 -0.98
C THR A 114 3.08 -1.41 -1.13
N LEU A 115 2.42 -2.43 -1.69
CA LEU A 115 3.03 -3.73 -2.00
C LEU A 115 4.16 -3.59 -3.03
N LEU A 116 3.90 -2.94 -4.16
CA LEU A 116 4.91 -2.71 -5.20
C LEU A 116 6.14 -2.01 -4.64
N SER A 117 5.95 -1.01 -3.78
CA SER A 117 7.05 -0.29 -3.16
C SER A 117 7.83 -1.10 -2.11
N VAL A 118 7.20 -2.03 -1.37
CA VAL A 118 7.96 -2.90 -0.44
C VAL A 118 8.68 -4.02 -1.18
N LEU A 119 8.14 -4.49 -2.32
CA LEU A 119 8.78 -5.49 -3.19
C LEU A 119 10.14 -5.02 -3.73
N GLU A 120 10.37 -3.71 -3.82
CA GLU A 120 11.65 -3.11 -4.19
C GLU A 120 12.71 -3.13 -3.07
N TRP A 121 12.39 -3.63 -1.87
CA TRP A 121 13.32 -3.63 -0.73
C TRP A 121 14.23 -4.87 -0.76
N ASP A 122 15.52 -4.64 -0.98
CA ASP A 122 16.59 -5.65 -0.97
C ASP A 122 17.20 -5.93 0.43
N SER A 123 16.79 -5.14 1.42
CA SER A 123 17.38 -5.10 2.76
C SER A 123 16.37 -4.59 3.79
N GLY A 124 16.63 -4.86 5.06
CA GLY A 124 15.70 -4.56 6.16
C GLY A 124 15.25 -5.82 6.89
N THR A 125 14.24 -5.68 7.74
CA THR A 125 13.69 -6.76 8.55
C THR A 125 12.20 -6.92 8.33
N PHE A 126 11.68 -8.10 8.61
CA PHE A 126 10.24 -8.33 8.68
C PHE A 126 9.86 -9.05 9.98
N HIS A 127 8.60 -8.85 10.39
CA HIS A 127 7.95 -9.56 11.48
C HIS A 127 6.51 -9.89 11.08
N PHE A 128 6.16 -11.16 11.06
CA PHE A 128 4.80 -11.65 10.87
C PHE A 128 4.17 -11.98 12.23
N ASP A 129 3.03 -11.34 12.51
CA ASP A 129 2.21 -11.53 13.70
C ASP A 129 0.84 -12.12 13.30
N PRO A 130 0.55 -13.39 13.63
CA PRO A 130 -0.72 -14.04 13.29
C PRO A 130 -1.90 -13.59 14.17
N THR A 131 -1.64 -12.82 15.23
CA THR A 131 -2.67 -12.29 16.14
C THR A 131 -3.20 -10.92 15.70
N ARG A 132 -2.61 -10.33 14.66
CA ARG A 132 -2.99 -9.04 14.09
C ARG A 132 -3.68 -9.21 12.74
N GLY A 133 -4.49 -8.23 12.35
CA GLY A 133 -5.17 -8.23 11.05
C GLY A 133 -6.66 -8.58 11.11
N ASP A 134 -7.27 -8.50 12.29
CA ASP A 134 -8.72 -8.44 12.39
C ASP A 134 -9.27 -7.12 11.86
N LEU A 135 -10.31 -7.22 11.04
CA LEU A 135 -11.04 -6.06 10.56
C LEU A 135 -11.82 -5.49 11.75
N GLU A 136 -11.63 -4.21 12.02
CA GLU A 136 -12.50 -3.49 12.93
C GLU A 136 -13.92 -3.39 12.34
N GLU A 137 -14.92 -3.25 13.21
CA GLU A 137 -16.31 -3.08 12.75
C GLU A 137 -16.47 -1.82 11.89
N GLY A 138 -17.04 -1.99 10.69
CA GLY A 138 -17.28 -0.89 9.74
C GLY A 138 -16.06 -0.50 8.89
N VAL A 139 -15.04 -1.36 8.82
CA VAL A 139 -13.98 -1.26 7.81
C VAL A 139 -14.55 -1.65 6.45
N VAL A 140 -14.24 -0.83 5.44
CA VAL A 140 -14.53 -1.13 4.04
C VAL A 140 -13.66 -2.31 3.59
N GLU A 141 -14.28 -3.43 3.25
CA GLU A 141 -13.56 -4.63 2.83
C GLU A 141 -13.00 -4.47 1.42
N VAL A 142 -11.69 -4.68 1.28
CA VAL A 142 -10.98 -4.69 0.01
C VAL A 142 -10.03 -5.87 0.03
N ALA A 143 -9.88 -6.54 -1.12
CA ALA A 143 -8.91 -7.59 -1.30
C ALA A 143 -8.14 -7.37 -2.61
N VAL A 144 -6.83 -7.56 -2.55
CA VAL A 144 -5.93 -7.53 -3.70
C VAL A 144 -5.25 -8.88 -3.82
N THR A 145 -5.22 -9.42 -5.04
CA THR A 145 -4.57 -10.70 -5.35
C THR A 145 -3.07 -10.48 -5.46
N LEU A 146 -2.26 -11.24 -4.71
CA LEU A 146 -0.81 -11.08 -4.72
C LEU A 146 -0.21 -11.35 -6.11
N ASP A 147 -0.66 -12.40 -6.80
CA ASP A 147 -0.16 -12.77 -8.12
C ASP A 147 -0.26 -11.65 -9.16
N GLU A 148 -1.35 -10.86 -9.13
CA GLU A 148 -1.54 -9.71 -10.02
C GLU A 148 -0.50 -8.61 -9.73
N VAL A 149 -0.20 -8.38 -8.45
CA VAL A 149 0.78 -7.40 -8.01
C VAL A 149 2.21 -7.86 -8.35
N LEU A 150 2.52 -9.15 -8.20
CA LEU A 150 3.83 -9.70 -8.58
C LEU A 150 4.05 -9.63 -10.09
N ALA A 151 3.04 -9.95 -10.89
CA ALA A 151 3.10 -9.80 -12.34
C ALA A 151 3.34 -8.33 -12.75
N GLU A 152 2.69 -7.39 -12.08
CA GLU A 152 2.92 -5.96 -12.30
C GLU A 152 4.33 -5.52 -11.87
N ALA A 153 4.83 -6.01 -10.72
CA ALA A 153 6.18 -5.70 -10.25
C ALA A 153 7.25 -6.10 -11.27
N GLU A 154 7.12 -7.30 -11.84
CA GLU A 154 8.03 -7.80 -12.87
C GLU A 154 7.94 -6.99 -14.17
N PHE A 155 6.72 -6.63 -14.59
CA PHE A 155 6.50 -5.75 -15.73
C PHE A 155 7.18 -4.38 -15.51
N ARG A 156 6.98 -3.76 -14.34
CA ARG A 156 7.59 -2.46 -14.00
C ARG A 156 9.12 -2.54 -14.01
N ARG A 157 9.69 -3.64 -13.50
CA ARG A 157 11.14 -3.88 -13.52
C ARG A 157 11.68 -3.94 -14.94
N THR A 158 11.06 -4.77 -15.79
CA THR A 158 11.45 -4.92 -17.21
C THR A 158 11.30 -3.59 -17.98
N ALA A 159 10.18 -2.89 -17.78
CA ALA A 159 9.93 -1.60 -18.43
C ALA A 159 10.98 -0.55 -18.00
N TRP A 160 11.34 -0.52 -16.72
CA TRP A 160 12.32 0.43 -16.21
C TRP A 160 13.74 0.14 -16.71
N GLU A 161 14.11 -1.13 -16.88
CA GLU A 161 15.36 -1.52 -17.53
C GLU A 161 15.43 -1.02 -18.98
N ALA A 162 14.34 -1.19 -19.74
CA ALA A 162 14.26 -0.69 -21.12
C ALA A 162 14.31 0.85 -21.17
N ILE A 163 13.60 1.53 -20.28
CA ILE A 163 13.64 3.01 -20.17
C ILE A 163 15.07 3.47 -19.88
N ARG A 164 15.78 2.83 -18.94
CA ARG A 164 17.18 3.19 -18.62
C ARG A 164 18.17 2.93 -19.75
N GLN A 165 17.87 2.02 -20.67
CA GLN A 165 18.71 1.85 -21.87
C GLN A 165 18.59 3.03 -22.84
N VAL A 166 17.41 3.67 -22.90
CA VAL A 166 17.14 4.83 -23.76
C VAL A 166 17.48 6.15 -23.05
N PHE A 167 17.23 6.21 -21.73
CA PHE A 167 17.46 7.34 -20.85
C PHE A 167 18.39 6.92 -19.70
N PRO A 168 19.71 6.84 -19.94
CA PRO A 168 20.67 6.33 -18.94
C PRO A 168 20.81 7.24 -17.72
N THR A 169 20.50 8.53 -17.89
CA THR A 169 20.55 9.56 -16.86
C THR A 169 19.19 10.24 -16.73
N GLY A 170 18.92 10.81 -15.55
CA GLY A 170 17.73 11.63 -15.29
C GLY A 170 17.82 13.05 -15.88
N GLU A 171 18.79 13.32 -16.76
CA GLU A 171 19.02 14.64 -17.36
C GLU A 171 18.22 14.86 -18.65
N ALA A 172 17.57 13.81 -19.16
CA ALA A 172 16.73 13.92 -20.34
C ALA A 172 15.50 14.79 -20.05
N ALA A 173 15.28 15.81 -20.88
CA ALA A 173 14.10 16.66 -20.83
C ALA A 173 13.24 16.43 -22.08
N LEU A 174 11.91 16.51 -21.91
CA LEU A 174 10.98 16.54 -23.03
C LEU A 174 10.91 17.97 -23.57
N GLU A 175 11.25 18.16 -24.84
CA GLU A 175 10.95 19.39 -25.56
C GLU A 175 9.51 19.32 -26.06
N VAL A 176 8.68 20.26 -25.63
CA VAL A 176 7.29 20.36 -26.07
C VAL A 176 7.25 21.37 -27.21
N ASP A 177 7.04 20.89 -28.43
CA ASP A 177 6.82 21.76 -29.58
C ASP A 177 5.51 22.53 -29.39
N ALA A 178 5.60 23.85 -29.42
CA ALA A 178 4.44 24.72 -29.45
C ALA A 178 3.81 24.67 -30.84
N SER A 179 2.84 23.77 -31.02
CA SER A 179 1.92 23.81 -32.17
C SER A 179 0.89 24.93 -32.05
#